data_AF-A0A9P0G9G7-F1
#
_entry.id   AF-A0A9P0G9G7-F1
#
_cell.length_a   1.000
_cell.length_b   1.000
_cell.length_c   1.000
_cell.angle_alpha   90.00
_cell.angle_beta   90.00
_cell.angle_gamma   90.00
#
_symmetry.space_group_name_H-M   'P 1'
#
loop_
_entity.id
_entity.type
_entity.pdbx_description
1 polymer ?
#
loop_
_entity_poly.entity_id
_entity_poly.type
_entity_poly.pdbx_seq_one_letter_code
_entity_poly.pdbx_strand_id
1 'polypeptide(L)'
;MKCLGLWIFFLAAISLTYAANKPNCKSCLTVAEVGKDILSSGVTDDEIKGFGQYACSLVPVFVKSFCLGNVQDAHQLLYDMYFIQGKTPEQLCIDFSLC
;
A
#
# COMPACT_ATOMS: atom_id res chain seq x y z
N MET A 1 34.63 12.68 4.13
CA MET A 1 33.46 12.93 5.01
C MET A 1 32.47 13.88 4.31
N LYS A 2 31.74 13.42 3.28
CA LYS A 2 30.74 14.24 2.54
C LYS A 2 29.55 13.45 1.99
N CYS A 3 29.49 12.13 2.22
CA CYS A 3 28.43 11.28 1.67
C CYS A 3 27.26 11.01 2.63
N LEU A 4 27.44 11.22 3.95
CA LEU A 4 26.36 11.02 4.93
C LEU A 4 25.28 12.10 4.86
N GLY A 5 25.63 13.32 4.45
CA GLY A 5 24.69 14.44 4.37
C GLY A 5 23.70 14.31 3.22
N LEU A 6 24.13 13.77 2.07
CA LEU A 6 23.29 13.61 0.88
C LEU A 6 22.21 12.53 1.07
N TRP A 7 22.50 11.47 1.82
CA TRP A 7 21.51 10.43 2.15
C TRP A 7 20.42 10.94 3.10
N ILE A 8 20.80 11.76 4.09
CA ILE A 8 19.84 12.44 4.97
C ILE A 8 19.01 13.46 4.18
N PHE A 9 19.62 14.18 3.23
CA PHE A 9 18.88 15.06 2.31
C PHE A 9 17.93 14.30 1.38
N PHE A 10 18.31 13.11 0.91
CA PHE A 10 17.43 12.27 0.07
C PHE A 10 16.24 11.73 0.89
N LEU A 11 16.49 11.27 2.12
CA LEU A 11 15.43 10.86 3.05
C LEU A 11 14.54 12.05 3.46
N ALA A 12 15.12 13.21 3.76
CA ALA A 12 14.38 14.42 4.08
C ALA A 12 13.60 14.98 2.88
N ALA A 13 14.11 14.82 1.66
CA ALA A 13 13.38 15.16 0.43
C ALA A 13 12.17 14.24 0.20
N ILE A 14 12.32 12.94 0.49
CA ILE A 14 11.20 11.99 0.52
C ILE A 14 10.17 12.43 1.58
N SER A 15 10.61 12.86 2.77
CA SER A 15 9.74 13.41 3.81
C SER A 15 9.07 14.74 3.42
N LEU A 16 9.76 15.62 2.68
CA LEU A 16 9.23 16.91 2.20
C LEU A 16 8.15 16.74 1.13
N THR A 17 8.19 15.66 0.35
CA THR A 17 7.08 15.27 -0.54
C THR A 17 5.94 14.55 0.19
N TYR A 18 6.22 13.96 1.36
CA TYR A 18 5.22 13.30 2.21
C TYR A 18 4.43 14.29 3.08
N ALA A 19 5.01 15.44 3.41
CA ALA A 19 4.40 16.50 4.23
C ALA A 19 3.26 17.29 3.53
N ALA A 20 2.83 16.89 2.34
CA ALA A 20 1.59 17.39 1.72
C ALA A 20 0.43 16.44 2.08
N ASN A 21 -0.03 16.49 3.33
CA ASN A 21 -1.02 15.58 3.93
C ASN A 21 -2.47 15.66 3.37
N LYS A 22 -2.68 15.74 2.05
CA LYS A 22 -4.03 15.74 1.45
C LYS A 22 -4.26 14.85 0.22
N PRO A 23 -3.31 14.67 -0.73
CA PRO A 23 -3.53 13.76 -1.86
C PRO A 23 -3.42 12.27 -1.46
N ASN A 24 -2.53 11.97 -0.51
CA ASN A 24 -2.22 10.59 -0.11
C ASN A 24 -3.32 9.99 0.77
N CYS A 25 -3.87 10.76 1.72
CA CYS A 25 -4.95 10.29 2.60
C CYS A 25 -6.22 9.98 1.82
N LYS A 26 -6.67 10.90 0.95
CA LYS A 26 -7.85 10.69 0.12
C LYS A 26 -7.71 9.47 -0.79
N SER A 27 -6.55 9.33 -1.45
CA SER A 27 -6.29 8.19 -2.32
C SER A 27 -6.24 6.88 -1.54
N CYS A 28 -5.63 6.89 -0.35
CA CYS A 28 -5.63 5.75 0.54
C CYS A 28 -7.06 5.36 0.94
N LEU A 29 -7.87 6.31 1.41
CA LEU A 29 -9.25 6.04 1.82
C LEU A 29 -10.07 5.42 0.69
N THR A 30 -9.99 5.98 -0.52
CA THR A 30 -10.70 5.41 -1.68
C THR A 30 -10.22 3.99 -2.01
N VAL A 31 -8.92 3.73 -1.99
CA VAL A 31 -8.37 2.39 -2.25
C VAL A 31 -8.73 1.42 -1.13
N ALA A 32 -8.73 1.88 0.12
CA ALA A 32 -9.06 1.11 1.31
C ALA A 32 -10.54 0.69 1.32
N GLU A 33 -11.46 1.61 0.99
CA GLU A 33 -12.89 1.33 0.81
C GLU A 33 -13.12 0.29 -0.28
N VAL A 34 -12.58 0.52 -1.48
CA VAL A 34 -12.70 -0.42 -2.61
C VAL A 34 -12.08 -1.78 -2.26
N GLY A 35 -10.93 -1.78 -1.58
CA GLY A 35 -10.27 -3.00 -1.12
C GLY A 35 -11.13 -3.79 -0.16
N LYS A 36 -11.75 -3.14 0.84
CA LYS A 36 -12.65 -3.78 1.80
C LYS A 36 -13.84 -4.43 1.09
N ASP A 37 -14.46 -3.73 0.15
CA ASP A 37 -15.60 -4.24 -0.62
C ASP A 37 -15.22 -5.47 -1.43
N ILE A 38 -14.07 -5.42 -2.13
CA ILE A 38 -13.52 -6.56 -2.86
C ILE A 38 -13.29 -7.74 -1.91
N LEU A 39 -12.59 -7.54 -0.79
CA LEU A 39 -12.29 -8.63 0.14
C LEU A 39 -13.57 -9.23 0.79
N SER A 40 -14.62 -8.45 0.95
CA SER A 40 -15.91 -8.92 1.47
C SER A 40 -16.73 -9.74 0.48
N SER A 41 -16.42 -9.66 -0.82
CA SER A 41 -17.19 -10.29 -1.89
C SER A 41 -16.89 -11.78 -2.12
N GLY A 42 -16.02 -12.38 -1.30
CA GLY A 42 -15.68 -13.81 -1.38
C GLY A 42 -14.78 -14.15 -2.57
N VAL A 43 -13.95 -13.19 -2.99
CA VAL A 43 -12.97 -13.36 -4.08
C VAL A 43 -11.99 -14.48 -3.73
N THR A 44 -11.74 -15.38 -4.66
CA THR A 44 -10.84 -16.51 -4.45
C THR A 44 -9.37 -16.07 -4.45
N ASP A 45 -8.51 -16.83 -3.77
CA ASP A 45 -7.06 -16.55 -3.75
C ASP A 45 -6.44 -16.45 -5.15
N ASP A 46 -6.97 -17.20 -6.12
CA ASP A 46 -6.52 -17.19 -7.51
C ASP A 46 -6.90 -15.89 -8.23
N GLU A 47 -8.11 -15.37 -8.01
CA GLU A 47 -8.57 -14.09 -8.57
C GLU A 47 -7.78 -12.91 -8.00
N ILE A 48 -7.48 -12.96 -6.71
CA ILE A 48 -6.67 -11.95 -6.02
C ILE A 48 -5.23 -11.98 -6.52
N LYS A 49 -4.66 -13.17 -6.66
CA LYS A 49 -3.32 -13.34 -7.23
C LYS A 49 -3.26 -12.84 -8.66
N GLY A 50 -4.28 -13.12 -9.48
CA GLY A 50 -4.38 -12.63 -10.85
C GLY A 50 -4.46 -11.11 -10.92
N PHE A 51 -5.32 -10.49 -10.11
CA PHE A 51 -5.45 -9.03 -10.05
C PHE A 51 -4.17 -8.37 -9.52
N GLY A 52 -3.57 -8.91 -8.46
CA GLY A 52 -2.31 -8.40 -7.91
C GLY A 52 -1.14 -8.54 -8.87
N GLN A 53 -1.04 -9.64 -9.63
CA GLN A 53 -0.06 -9.79 -10.70
C GLN A 53 -0.26 -8.77 -11.82
N TYR A 54 -1.51 -8.52 -12.21
CA TYR A 54 -1.85 -7.49 -13.18
C TYR A 54 -1.47 -6.10 -12.67
N ALA A 55 -1.82 -5.74 -11.43
CA ALA A 55 -1.42 -4.47 -10.82
C ALA A 55 0.11 -4.32 -10.77
N CYS A 56 0.83 -5.38 -10.37
CA CYS A 56 2.30 -5.42 -10.39
C CYS A 56 2.90 -5.40 -11.81
N SER A 57 2.12 -5.67 -12.86
CA SER A 57 2.59 -5.51 -14.25
C SER A 57 2.63 -4.05 -14.69
N LEU A 58 1.82 -3.19 -14.05
CA LEU A 58 1.68 -1.76 -14.35
C LEU A 58 2.72 -0.90 -13.61
N VAL A 59 3.35 -1.42 -12.56
CA VAL A 59 4.40 -0.68 -11.85
C VAL A 59 5.72 -0.68 -12.64
N PRO A 60 6.59 0.33 -12.43
CA PRO A 60 7.90 0.37 -13.06
C PRO A 60 8.74 -0.89 -12.80
N VAL A 61 9.57 -1.27 -13.77
CA VAL A 61 10.38 -2.50 -13.75
C VAL A 61 11.21 -2.65 -12.47
N PHE A 62 11.71 -1.54 -11.91
CA PHE A 62 12.53 -1.57 -10.69
C PHE A 62 11.76 -1.95 -9.41
N VAL A 63 10.43 -1.83 -9.37
CA VAL A 63 9.58 -2.24 -8.23
C VAL A 63 8.85 -3.55 -8.50
N LYS A 64 8.81 -3.99 -9.76
CA LYS A 64 7.99 -5.12 -10.22
C LYS A 64 8.28 -6.43 -9.49
N SER A 65 9.55 -6.79 -9.28
CA SER A 65 9.93 -8.03 -8.57
C SER A 65 9.49 -8.01 -7.10
N PHE A 66 9.68 -6.87 -6.43
CA PHE A 66 9.21 -6.66 -5.07
C PHE A 66 7.68 -6.76 -4.99
N CYS A 67 6.96 -6.10 -5.90
CA CYS A 67 5.51 -6.16 -5.95
C CYS A 67 5.01 -7.60 -6.13
N LEU A 68 5.54 -8.31 -7.15
CA LEU A 68 5.14 -9.70 -7.45
C LEU A 68 5.44 -10.66 -6.30
N GLY A 69 6.56 -10.46 -5.59
CA GLY A 69 6.96 -11.29 -4.46
C GLY A 69 6.07 -11.15 -3.22
N ASN A 70 5.26 -10.09 -3.14
CA ASN A 70 4.47 -9.77 -1.94
C ASN A 70 2.95 -9.72 -2.20
N VAL A 71 2.46 -10.14 -3.38
CA VAL A 71 1.03 -10.06 -3.73
C VAL A 71 0.15 -10.85 -2.74
N GLN A 72 0.56 -12.08 -2.41
CA GLN A 72 -0.21 -12.93 -1.49
C GLN A 72 -0.14 -12.42 -0.05
N ASP A 73 1.04 -12.01 0.39
CA ASP A 73 1.25 -11.48 1.74
C ASP A 73 0.49 -10.18 1.96
N ALA A 74 0.43 -9.30 0.95
CA ALA A 74 -0.34 -8.07 0.99
C ALA A 74 -1.84 -8.33 1.08
N HIS A 75 -2.36 -9.33 0.36
CA HIS A 75 -3.75 -9.74 0.47
C HIS A 75 -4.07 -10.24 1.89
N GLN A 76 -3.32 -11.22 2.39
CA GLN A 76 -3.56 -11.81 3.70
C GLN A 76 -3.48 -10.76 4.81
N LEU A 77 -2.50 -9.85 4.74
CA LEU A 77 -2.35 -8.75 5.68
C LEU A 77 -3.60 -7.84 5.69
N LEU A 78 -4.09 -7.44 4.52
CA LEU A 78 -5.27 -6.58 4.43
C LEU A 78 -6.53 -7.31 4.92
N TYR A 79 -6.68 -8.59 4.60
CA TYR A 79 -7.77 -9.42 5.12
C TYR A 79 -7.74 -9.49 6.65
N ASP A 80 -6.58 -9.78 7.24
CA ASP A 80 -6.41 -9.85 8.69
C ASP A 80 -6.73 -8.51 9.35
N MET A 81 -6.26 -7.41 8.78
CA MET A 81 -6.54 -6.07 9.29
C MET A 81 -8.04 -5.75 9.26
N TYR A 82 -8.75 -6.07 8.17
CA TYR A 82 -10.18 -5.76 8.06
C TYR A 82 -11.09 -6.71 8.85
N PHE A 83 -10.86 -8.03 8.76
CA PHE A 83 -11.84 -9.02 9.21
C PHE A 83 -11.44 -9.73 10.49
N ILE A 84 -10.15 -9.79 10.83
CA ILE A 84 -9.67 -10.36 12.09
C ILE A 84 -9.48 -9.27 13.14
N GLN A 85 -8.86 -8.15 12.76
CA GLN A 85 -8.59 -7.01 13.66
C GLN A 85 -9.71 -5.97 13.65
N GLY A 86 -10.64 -6.03 12.69
CA GLY A 86 -11.80 -5.13 12.63
C GLY A 86 -11.46 -3.67 12.31
N LYS A 87 -10.35 -3.41 11.62
CA LYS A 87 -9.92 -2.04 11.30
C LYS A 87 -10.85 -1.38 10.28
N THR A 88 -11.09 -0.08 10.47
CA THR A 88 -11.77 0.75 9.45
C THR A 88 -10.78 1.23 8.39
N PRO A 89 -11.27 1.63 7.18
CA PRO A 89 -10.42 2.26 6.16
C PRO A 89 -9.60 3.45 6.69
N GLU A 90 -10.17 4.29 7.58
CA GLU A 90 -9.44 5.40 8.20
C GLU A 90 -8.30 4.92 9.08
N GLN A 91 -8.55 3.93 9.94
CA GLN A 91 -7.52 3.37 10.84
C GLN A 91 -6.40 2.74 10.04
N LEU A 92 -6.73 2.02 8.95
CA LEU A 92 -5.76 1.43 8.06
C LEU A 92 -4.86 2.50 7.42
N CYS A 93 -5.44 3.58 6.90
CA CYS A 93 -4.67 4.67 6.33
C CYS A 93 -3.81 5.42 7.35
N ILE A 94 -4.24 5.51 8.62
CA ILE A 94 -3.44 6.03 9.74
C ILE A 94 -2.25 5.11 10.04
N ASP A 95 -2.46 3.79 10.09
CA ASP A 95 -1.39 2.83 10.35
C ASP A 95 -0.30 2.86 9.28
N PHE A 96 -0.70 3.08 8.02
CA PHE A 96 0.23 3.28 6.90
C PHE A 96 0.79 4.71 6.81
N SER A 97 0.46 5.58 7.78
CA SER A 97 0.84 7.00 7.85
C SER A 97 0.41 7.84 6.65
N LEU A 98 -0.53 7.33 5.84
CA LEU A 98 -1.08 8.02 4.66
C LEU A 98 -2.17 9.02 5.04
N CYS A 99 -2.75 8.82 6.22
CA CYS A 99 -3.45 9.78 7.07
C CYS A 99 -2.76 9.75 8.46
#